data_AF-A0A3R7S9P1-F1
#
_entry.id   AF-A0A3R7S9P1-F1
#
_cell.length_a   1.000
_cell.length_b   1.000
_cell.length_c   1.000
_cell.angle_alpha   90.00
_cell.angle_beta   90.00
_cell.angle_gamma   90.00
#
_symmetry.space_group_name_H-M   'P 1'
#
loop_
_entity.id
_entity.type
_entity.pdbx_description
1 polymer ?
#
loop_
_entity_poly.entity_id
_entity_poly.type
_entity_poly.pdbx_seq_one_letter_code
_entity_poly.pdbx_strand_id
1 'polypeptide(L)'
;MIKTQLNTDRIAMTLSFACVIHCFFAPALIIFSYGLLSFSIESEIVHYFILFLAVPISSIALMIGYRNHNVLSFLMIGIVGLSVLILAVVLENFIGETGERAMTLVGSSLVAYSHYKNYVTCKNLDCDCHEKIN
;
A
#
# COMPACT_ATOMS: atom_id res chain seq x y z
N MET A 1 42.47 -33.25 -4.36
CA MET A 1 42.12 -32.01 -5.10
C MET A 1 40.64 -31.97 -5.52
N ILE A 2 40.13 -32.96 -6.27
CA ILE A 2 38.72 -33.00 -6.74
C ILE A 2 37.69 -32.99 -5.61
N LYS A 3 37.91 -33.77 -4.53
CA LYS A 3 37.00 -33.84 -3.38
C LYS A 3 36.90 -32.51 -2.62
N THR A 4 37.98 -31.73 -2.61
CA THR A 4 38.03 -30.39 -2.00
C THR A 4 37.25 -29.40 -2.84
N GLN A 5 37.40 -29.42 -4.18
CA GLN A 5 36.60 -28.59 -5.09
C GLN A 5 35.11 -28.92 -5.00
N LEU A 6 34.73 -30.20 -4.99
CA LEU A 6 33.33 -30.60 -4.88
C LEU A 6 32.67 -30.09 -3.58
N ASN A 7 33.42 -30.09 -2.48
CA ASN A 7 32.94 -29.56 -1.20
C ASN A 7 32.82 -28.03 -1.24
N THR A 8 33.80 -27.32 -1.81
CA THR A 8 33.74 -25.85 -1.94
C THR A 8 32.62 -25.41 -2.89
N ASP A 9 32.37 -26.15 -3.96
CA ASP A 9 31.30 -25.88 -4.92
C ASP A 9 29.92 -26.07 -4.27
N ARG A 10 29.75 -27.10 -3.43
CA ARG A 10 28.52 -27.30 -2.65
C ARG A 10 28.27 -26.15 -1.68
N ILE A 11 29.31 -25.66 -1.00
CA ILE A 11 29.20 -24.51 -0.09
C ILE A 11 28.85 -23.26 -0.89
N ALA A 12 29.53 -23.00 -2.00
CA ALA A 12 29.26 -21.86 -2.87
C ALA A 12 27.81 -21.87 -3.38
N MET A 13 27.33 -23.00 -3.90
CA MET A 13 25.94 -23.14 -4.34
C MET A 13 24.93 -22.89 -3.21
N THR A 14 25.18 -23.43 -2.02
CA THR A 14 24.28 -23.24 -0.86
C THR A 14 24.24 -21.77 -0.43
N LEU A 15 25.41 -21.11 -0.39
CA LEU A 15 25.52 -19.70 -0.04
C LEU A 15 24.84 -18.81 -1.08
N SER A 16 25.00 -19.08 -2.38
CA SER A 16 24.30 -18.36 -3.45
C SER A 16 22.79 -18.53 -3.37
N PHE A 17 22.31 -19.73 -3.06
CA PHE A 17 20.88 -19.98 -2.88
C PHE A 17 20.31 -19.25 -1.65
N ALA A 18 21.03 -19.28 -0.53
CA ALA A 18 20.69 -18.48 0.65
C ALA A 18 20.69 -16.98 0.34
N CYS A 19 21.60 -16.52 -0.53
CA CYS A 19 21.61 -15.15 -1.03
C CYS A 19 20.33 -14.75 -1.76
N VAL A 20 19.88 -15.57 -2.70
CA VAL A 20 18.64 -15.31 -3.43
C VAL A 20 17.43 -15.29 -2.49
N ILE A 21 17.35 -16.25 -1.56
CA ILE A 21 16.26 -16.29 -0.57
C ILE A 21 16.27 -15.02 0.27
N HIS A 22 17.41 -14.60 0.82
CA HIS A 22 17.43 -13.41 1.67
C HIS A 22 17.11 -12.15 0.88
N CYS A 23 17.59 -12.00 -0.36
CA CYS A 23 17.32 -10.82 -1.17
C CYS A 23 15.83 -10.65 -1.47
N PHE A 24 15.08 -11.75 -1.56
CA PHE A 24 13.65 -11.73 -1.85
C PHE A 24 12.79 -11.67 -0.58
N PHE A 25 13.10 -12.50 0.43
CA PHE A 25 12.26 -12.65 1.61
C PHE A 25 12.64 -11.71 2.76
N ALA A 26 13.91 -11.34 2.93
CA ALA A 26 14.29 -10.43 4.02
C ALA A 26 13.61 -9.06 3.89
N PRO A 27 13.51 -8.42 2.70
CA PRO A 27 12.77 -7.16 2.56
C PRO A 27 11.29 -7.28 2.94
N ALA A 28 10.64 -8.37 2.51
CA ALA A 28 9.23 -8.62 2.82
C ALA A 28 9.01 -8.83 4.33
N LEU A 29 9.89 -9.60 4.98
CA LEU A 29 9.83 -9.85 6.43
C LEU A 29 10.10 -8.58 7.24
N ILE A 30 11.02 -7.72 6.80
CA ILE A 30 11.27 -6.42 7.44
C ILE A 30 10.01 -5.56 7.38
N ILE A 31 9.41 -5.38 6.20
CA ILE A 31 8.16 -4.58 6.05
C ILE A 31 7.03 -5.18 6.89
N PHE A 32 6.87 -6.50 6.89
CA PHE A 32 5.86 -7.18 7.69
C PHE A 32 6.12 -7.04 9.21
N SER A 33 7.39 -7.01 9.64
CA SER A 33 7.76 -6.81 11.04
C SER A 33 7.35 -5.43 11.56
N TYR A 34 7.39 -4.38 10.73
CA TYR A 34 6.88 -3.05 11.12
C TYR A 34 5.37 -3.08 11.44
N GLY A 35 4.61 -3.95 10.77
CA GLY A 35 3.18 -4.14 11.07
C GLY A 35 2.92 -4.91 12.37
N LEU A 36 3.83 -5.80 12.78
CA LEU A 36 3.69 -6.59 14.01
C LEU A 36 4.29 -5.91 15.26
N LEU A 37 5.39 -5.17 15.10
CA LEU A 37 6.11 -4.45 16.14
C LEU A 37 5.72 -2.97 16.23
N SER A 38 4.45 -2.62 16.01
CA SER A 38 3.91 -1.25 16.15
C SER A 38 3.91 -0.75 17.61
N PHE A 39 5.04 -0.87 18.31
CA PHE A 39 5.26 -0.55 19.72
C PHE A 39 6.31 0.57 19.91
N SER A 40 6.60 1.36 18.87
CA SER A 40 7.62 2.42 18.98
C SER A 40 7.14 3.79 18.50
N ILE A 41 7.52 4.78 19.29
CA ILE A 41 7.23 6.22 19.28
C ILE A 41 7.62 6.93 17.95
N GLU A 42 8.32 6.25 17.04
CA GLU A 42 8.69 6.76 15.70
C GLU A 42 7.63 6.51 14.60
N SER A 43 6.57 5.76 14.91
CA SER A 43 5.54 5.35 13.93
C SER A 43 4.47 6.41 13.64
N GLU A 44 4.23 7.34 14.56
CA GLU A 44 3.18 8.37 14.42
C GLU A 44 3.51 9.38 13.31
N ILE A 45 4.72 9.94 13.30
CA ILE A 45 5.15 10.92 12.28
C ILE A 45 5.03 10.30 10.88
N VAL A 46 5.37 9.01 10.74
CA VAL A 46 5.25 8.28 9.48
C VAL A 46 3.78 8.12 9.09
N HIS A 47 2.89 7.77 10.01
CA HIS A 47 1.44 7.71 9.76
C HIS A 47 0.87 9.07 9.30
N TYR A 48 1.20 10.15 10.01
CA TYR A 48 0.78 11.50 9.64
C TYR A 48 1.32 11.90 8.26
N PHE A 49 2.59 11.60 7.97
CA PHE A 49 3.20 11.92 6.69
C PHE A 49 2.58 11.14 5.53
N ILE A 50 2.33 9.84 5.72
CA ILE A 50 1.64 9.01 4.73
C ILE A 50 0.23 9.54 4.49
N LEU A 51 -0.53 9.88 5.54
CA LEU A 51 -1.87 10.43 5.40
C LEU A 51 -1.84 11.78 4.67
N PHE A 52 -0.90 12.65 5.03
CA PHE A 52 -0.69 13.96 4.40
C PHE A 52 -0.42 13.85 2.89
N LEU A 53 0.29 12.82 2.43
CA LEU A 53 0.50 12.55 1.02
C LEU A 53 -0.68 11.81 0.37
N ALA A 54 -1.22 10.79 1.04
CA ALA A 54 -2.26 9.94 0.51
C ALA A 54 -3.56 10.70 0.24
N VAL A 55 -3.95 11.62 1.13
CA VAL A 55 -5.18 12.41 0.99
C VAL A 55 -5.20 13.26 -0.29
N PRO A 56 -4.22 14.15 -0.56
CA PRO A 56 -4.23 14.97 -1.77
C PRO A 56 -4.03 14.13 -3.03
N ILE A 57 -3.12 13.14 -3.01
CA ILE A 57 -2.88 12.27 -4.18
C ILE A 57 -4.15 11.49 -4.56
N SER A 58 -4.79 10.85 -3.57
CA SER A 58 -6.02 10.08 -3.80
C SER A 58 -7.16 10.98 -4.26
N SER A 59 -7.31 12.17 -3.66
CA SER A 59 -8.35 13.14 -4.03
C SER A 59 -8.19 13.60 -5.49
N ILE A 60 -6.97 13.95 -5.90
CA ILE A 60 -6.69 14.37 -7.28
C ILE A 60 -6.96 13.21 -8.25
N ALA A 61 -6.48 12.00 -7.94
CA ALA A 61 -6.67 10.84 -8.79
C ALA A 61 -8.15 10.45 -8.95
N LEU A 62 -8.95 10.53 -7.87
CA LEU A 62 -10.40 10.29 -7.93
C LEU A 62 -11.12 11.40 -8.70
N MET A 63 -10.72 12.65 -8.55
CA MET A 63 -11.29 13.77 -9.30
C MET A 63 -11.02 13.63 -10.81
N ILE A 64 -9.80 13.26 -11.20
CA ILE A 64 -9.45 12.98 -12.60
C ILE A 64 -10.30 11.81 -13.13
N GLY A 65 -10.39 10.72 -12.36
CA GLY A 65 -11.24 9.58 -12.71
C GLY A 65 -12.71 9.95 -12.90
N TYR A 66 -13.26 10.78 -12.02
CA TYR A 66 -14.62 11.29 -12.16
C TYR A 66 -14.80 12.10 -13.43
N ARG A 67 -13.86 12.99 -13.77
CA ARG A 67 -13.94 13.81 -14.99
C ARG A 67 -13.85 12.96 -16.26
N ASN A 68 -13.10 11.87 -16.24
CA ASN A 68 -12.92 11.00 -17.40
C ASN A 68 -14.11 10.04 -17.60
N HIS A 69 -14.66 9.47 -16.52
CA HIS A 69 -15.67 8.41 -16.62
C HIS A 69 -17.09 8.85 -16.23
N ASN A 70 -17.24 10.06 -15.66
CA ASN A 70 -18.51 10.61 -15.12
C ASN A 70 -19.23 9.72 -14.08
N VAL A 71 -18.49 8.85 -13.37
CA VAL A 71 -19.07 7.97 -12.35
C VAL A 71 -18.88 8.55 -10.95
N LEU A 72 -19.92 9.20 -10.43
CA LEU A 72 -19.88 9.88 -9.13
C LEU A 72 -19.74 8.92 -7.93
N SER A 73 -20.25 7.69 -8.05
CA SER A 73 -20.26 6.73 -6.94
C SER A 73 -18.85 6.41 -6.42
N PHE A 74 -17.85 6.29 -7.31
CA PHE A 74 -16.48 5.96 -6.89
C PHE A 74 -15.82 7.13 -6.17
N LEU A 75 -16.06 8.35 -6.65
CA LEU A 75 -15.60 9.57 -5.97
C LEU A 75 -16.18 9.64 -4.56
N MET A 76 -17.48 9.39 -4.40
CA MET A 76 -18.13 9.44 -3.07
C MET A 76 -17.59 8.37 -2.12
N ILE A 77 -17.40 7.12 -2.58
CA ILE A 77 -16.82 6.05 -1.75
C ILE A 77 -15.39 6.42 -1.33
N GLY A 78 -14.60 6.97 -2.26
CA GLY A 78 -13.25 7.42 -1.95
C GLY A 78 -13.20 8.57 -0.94
N ILE A 79 -14.09 9.56 -1.07
CA ILE A 79 -14.22 10.67 -0.10
C ILE A 79 -14.62 10.14 1.28
N VAL A 80 -15.55 9.19 1.35
CA VAL A 80 -15.94 8.54 2.61
C VAL A 80 -14.76 7.77 3.21
N GLY A 81 -14.00 7.04 2.39
CA GLY A 81 -12.79 6.37 2.85
C GLY A 81 -11.74 7.35 3.41
N LEU A 82 -11.50 8.46 2.71
CA LEU A 82 -10.58 9.51 3.16
C LEU A 82 -11.05 10.21 4.43
N SER A 83 -12.35 10.46 4.58
CA SER A 83 -12.88 11.05 5.81
C SER A 83 -12.76 10.10 6.99
N VAL A 84 -12.97 8.79 6.80
CA VAL A 84 -12.73 7.78 7.83
C VAL A 84 -11.26 7.75 8.25
N LEU A 85 -10.32 7.85 7.31
CA LEU A 85 -8.88 7.92 7.62
C LEU A 85 -8.53 9.17 8.44
N ILE A 86 -9.07 10.33 8.08
CA ILE A 86 -8.87 11.58 8.84
C ILE A 86 -9.47 11.45 10.24
N LEU A 87 -10.67 10.86 10.36
CA LEU A 87 -11.33 10.66 11.65
C LEU A 87 -10.57 9.68 12.54
N ALA A 88 -9.97 8.63 11.99
CA ALA A 88 -9.17 7.67 12.75
C ALA A 88 -8.07 8.40 13.54
N VAL A 89 -7.37 9.31 12.88
CA VAL A 89 -6.28 10.11 13.46
C VAL A 89 -6.79 11.19 14.41
N VAL A 90 -7.84 11.94 14.03
CA VAL A 90 -8.36 13.03 14.88
C VAL A 90 -8.97 12.49 16.18
N LEU A 91 -9.56 11.29 16.13
CA LEU A 91 -10.25 10.68 17.27
C LEU A 91 -9.40 9.65 18.01
N GLU A 92 -8.13 9.49 17.66
CA GLU A 92 -7.21 8.50 18.27
C GLU A 92 -7.29 8.50 19.81
N ASN A 93 -7.22 9.69 20.42
CA ASN A 93 -7.30 9.88 21.88
C ASN A 93 -8.63 9.40 22.51
N PHE A 94 -9.71 9.31 21.73
CA PHE A 94 -11.04 8.91 22.20
C PHE A 94 -11.36 7.43 21.95
N ILE A 95 -10.89 6.88 20.82
CA ILE A 95 -11.19 5.49 20.39
C ILE A 95 -10.08 4.50 20.78
N GLY A 96 -8.92 5.02 21.18
CA GLY A 96 -7.72 4.24 21.50
C GLY A 96 -7.07 3.58 20.28
N GLU A 97 -5.87 3.06 20.48
CA GLU A 97 -5.03 2.47 19.42
C GLU A 97 -5.72 1.36 18.62
N THR A 98 -6.53 0.52 19.27
CA THR A 98 -7.29 -0.55 18.58
C THR A 98 -8.39 0.02 17.68
N GLY A 99 -9.07 1.08 18.13
CA GLY A 99 -10.10 1.76 17.35
C GLY A 99 -9.53 2.49 16.15
N GLU A 100 -8.41 3.19 16.34
CA GLU A 100 -7.67 3.86 15.27
C GLU A 100 -7.26 2.86 14.19
N ARG A 101 -6.60 1.75 14.56
CA ARG A 101 -6.20 0.69 13.60
C ARG A 101 -7.38 0.12 12.83
N ALA A 102 -8.50 -0.14 13.50
CA ALA A 102 -9.71 -0.65 12.86
C ALA A 102 -10.31 0.37 11.87
N MET A 103 -10.41 1.64 12.25
CA MET A 103 -10.88 2.71 11.35
C MET A 103 -9.93 2.92 10.18
N THR A 104 -8.62 2.90 10.41
CA THR A 104 -7.60 3.00 9.36
C THR A 104 -7.71 1.86 8.35
N LEU A 105 -7.93 0.63 8.82
CA LEU A 105 -8.15 -0.53 7.95
C LEU A 105 -9.41 -0.36 7.09
N VAL A 106 -10.51 0.08 7.70
CA VAL A 106 -11.79 0.31 7.00
C VAL A 106 -11.65 1.44 5.98
N GLY A 107 -11.12 2.59 6.39
CA GLY A 107 -10.91 3.75 5.52
C GLY A 107 -10.00 3.43 4.34
N SER A 108 -8.87 2.75 4.59
CA SER A 108 -7.94 2.33 3.54
C SER A 108 -8.59 1.37 2.55
N SER A 109 -9.41 0.43 3.04
CA SER A 109 -10.12 -0.53 2.19
C SER A 109 -11.13 0.16 1.29
N LEU A 110 -11.87 1.16 1.79
CA LEU A 110 -12.81 1.96 1.00
C LEU A 110 -12.10 2.78 -0.08
N VAL A 111 -11.00 3.45 0.26
CA VAL A 111 -10.18 4.20 -0.71
C VAL A 111 -9.64 3.26 -1.79
N ALA A 112 -9.03 2.14 -1.40
CA ALA A 112 -8.50 1.15 -2.33
C ALA A 112 -9.59 0.59 -3.26
N TYR A 113 -10.77 0.27 -2.72
CA TYR A 113 -11.91 -0.18 -3.51
C TYR A 113 -12.37 0.87 -4.53
N SER A 114 -12.43 2.15 -4.12
CA SER A 114 -12.82 3.24 -5.02
C SER A 114 -11.85 3.40 -6.20
N HIS A 115 -10.54 3.32 -5.95
CA HIS A 115 -9.52 3.36 -7.00
C HIS A 115 -9.57 2.14 -7.90
N TYR A 116 -9.79 0.94 -7.34
CA TYR A 116 -9.95 -0.27 -8.12
C TYR A 116 -11.16 -0.18 -9.08
N LYS A 117 -12.31 0.29 -8.59
CA LYS A 117 -13.49 0.50 -9.42
C LYS A 117 -13.25 1.55 -10.49
N ASN A 118 -12.61 2.67 -10.14
CA ASN A 118 -12.24 3.71 -11.09
C ASN A 118 -11.31 3.15 -12.20
N TYR A 119 -10.32 2.34 -11.84
CA TYR A 119 -9.41 1.68 -12.78
C TYR A 119 -10.13 0.68 -13.70
N VAL A 120 -10.98 -0.19 -13.16
CA VAL A 120 -11.76 -1.16 -13.97
C VAL A 120 -12.67 -0.43 -14.96
N THR A 121 -13.33 0.63 -14.52
CA THR A 121 -14.17 1.45 -15.41
C THR A 121 -13.33 2.16 -16.48
N CYS A 122 -12.17 2.70 -16.12
CA CYS A 122 -11.22 3.29 -17.06
C CYS A 122 -10.78 2.30 -18.16
N LYS A 123 -10.61 1.02 -17.82
CA LYS A 123 -10.24 -0.02 -18.79
C LYS A 123 -11.41 -0.45 -19.68
N ASN A 124 -12.63 -0.40 -19.15
CA ASN A 124 -13.83 -0.84 -19.87
C ASN A 124 -14.35 0.22 -20.85
N LEU A 125 -14.17 1.50 -20.49
CA LEU A 125 -14.40 2.62 -21.38
C LEU A 125 -13.10 2.80 -22.17
N ASP A 126 -13.15 2.80 -23.50
CA ASP A 126 -11.96 3.05 -24.35
C ASP A 126 -11.56 4.53 -24.27
N CYS A 127 -11.10 4.96 -23.09
CA CYS A 127 -10.81 6.35 -22.76
C CYS A 127 -9.40 6.73 -23.23
N ASP A 128 -9.25 7.95 -23.76
CA ASP A 128 -7.97 8.52 -24.23
C ASP A 128 -6.90 8.72 -23.14
N CYS A 129 -7.18 8.35 -21.89
CA CYS A 129 -6.24 8.42 -20.77
C CYS A 129 -5.25 7.24 -20.71
N HIS A 130 -5.43 6.21 -21.55
CA HIS A 130 -4.40 5.21 -21.79
C HIS A 130 -3.50 5.73 -22.91
N GLU A 131 -2.26 6.06 -22.57
CA GLU A 131 -1.24 6.38 -23.59
C GLU A 131 -1.25 5.25 -24.63
N LYS A 132 -1.54 5.58 -25.88
CA LYS A 132 -1.32 4.65 -26.99
C LYS A 132 0.18 4.42 -27.03
N ILE A 133 0.61 3.28 -26.50
CA ILE A 133 1.96 2.77 -26.71
C ILE A 133 2.03 2.49 -28.22
N ASN A 134 2.49 3.48 -28.97
CA ASN A 134 2.91 3.33 -30.37
C ASN A 134 4.29 2.65 -30.41
#